data_AF-A0A2A2KML3-F1
#
_entry.id   AF-A0A2A2KML3-F1
#
_cell.length_a   1.000
_cell.length_b   1.000
_cell.length_c   1.000
_cell.angle_alpha   90.00
_cell.angle_beta   90.00
_cell.angle_gamma   90.00
#
_symmetry.space_group_name_H-M   'P 1'
#
loop_
_entity.id
_entity.type
_entity.pdbx_description
1 polymer ?
#
loop_
_entity_poly.entity_id
_entity_poly.type
_entity_poly.pdbx_seq_one_letter_code
_entity_poly.pdbx_strand_id
1 'polypeptide(L)'
;MKEERGKFHLLLGITGSIATIKLKELIDDLYKFAPKDKLVIKIVATENALKIVHTQDWTDDIDETIYDDKDEWSMWREREDPVLHIELRKWADCMLIAPLDANTMAKIANGLCDNLLTSLIRAWDPQKPCYFAPAMNTFMWESIHTYQHRKFLKDTLKFQEIPPIEKVLMCGDKGMGAMATTQMIATVIGSLVKSKMAVYTPTFDDSRQILVDLWLWLSDVEARLSMVTGIVHNHARRFWQRSPDHRGTPEKPGRTVTLVAEHEAKCWGMAFRVPEEEVKKTREYLDYREKAGYTCAKIRFEPDDKTIQPFDVEVYMANGEKDEHHTGHSEVEEIVDTILSCHGPSGPNLEYALRIAKILHEKAPHCVDEHVIEVEKCLLEKCRSEKIGWDILKQLGYST
;
A
#
# COMPACT_ATOMS: atom_id res chain seq x y z
N MET A 1 -23.81 -5.27 -19.42
CA MET A 1 -23.14 -5.71 -18.16
C MET A 1 -22.30 -6.99 -18.28
N LYS A 2 -22.13 -7.61 -19.47
CA LYS A 2 -21.18 -8.74 -19.67
C LYS A 2 -19.80 -8.32 -20.20
N GLU A 3 -19.61 -7.06 -20.60
CA GLU A 3 -18.42 -6.55 -21.30
C GLU A 3 -17.31 -5.94 -20.42
N GLU A 4 -17.49 -5.85 -19.09
CA GLU A 4 -16.54 -5.16 -18.19
C GLU A 4 -15.75 -6.09 -17.25
N ARG A 5 -15.79 -7.41 -17.45
CA ARG A 5 -14.94 -8.33 -16.68
C ARG A 5 -13.48 -8.11 -17.05
N GLY A 6 -12.66 -7.66 -16.09
CA GLY A 6 -11.23 -7.43 -16.28
C GLY A 6 -10.81 -5.95 -16.44
N LYS A 7 -11.71 -5.00 -16.17
CA LYS A 7 -11.38 -3.58 -16.07
C LYS A 7 -11.45 -3.11 -14.63
N PHE A 8 -10.62 -2.13 -14.29
CA PHE A 8 -10.63 -1.43 -13.02
C PHE A 8 -11.31 -0.08 -13.17
N HIS A 9 -12.33 0.18 -12.36
CA HIS A 9 -13.12 1.41 -12.41
C HIS A 9 -12.62 2.41 -11.36
N LEU A 10 -12.02 3.51 -11.83
CA LEU A 10 -11.56 4.61 -10.98
C LEU A 10 -12.54 5.77 -11.05
N LEU A 11 -13.05 6.18 -9.88
CA LEU A 11 -13.76 7.45 -9.74
C LEU A 11 -12.78 8.52 -9.28
N LEU A 12 -12.59 9.56 -10.09
CA LEU A 12 -11.69 10.67 -9.83
C LEU A 12 -12.49 11.90 -9.39
N GLY A 13 -12.46 12.22 -8.11
CA GLY A 13 -13.01 13.46 -7.56
C GLY A 13 -12.03 14.64 -7.74
N ILE A 14 -12.51 15.75 -8.27
CA ILE A 14 -11.76 17.01 -8.36
C ILE A 14 -12.47 18.13 -7.61
N THR A 15 -11.68 18.96 -6.91
CA THR A 15 -12.20 20.03 -6.04
C THR A 15 -11.61 21.40 -6.42
N GLY A 16 -12.02 22.46 -5.72
CA GLY A 16 -11.71 23.86 -6.03
C GLY A 16 -10.29 24.29 -5.64
N SER A 17 -9.28 23.54 -6.03
CA SER A 17 -7.86 23.91 -5.89
C SER A 17 -7.26 24.25 -7.25
N ILE A 18 -6.33 25.21 -7.30
CA ILE A 18 -5.65 25.58 -8.56
C ILE A 18 -4.92 24.39 -9.20
N ALA A 19 -4.58 23.36 -8.43
CA ALA A 19 -3.99 22.13 -8.94
C ALA A 19 -4.90 21.37 -9.93
N THR A 20 -6.19 21.71 -10.01
CA THR A 20 -7.14 21.15 -11.01
C THR A 20 -6.73 21.45 -12.45
N ILE A 21 -5.90 22.48 -12.70
CA ILE A 21 -5.30 22.73 -14.04
C ILE A 21 -4.46 21.53 -14.54
N LYS A 22 -4.04 20.64 -13.63
CA LYS A 22 -3.26 19.43 -13.94
C LYS A 22 -4.10 18.18 -14.18
N LEU A 23 -5.43 18.32 -14.26
CA LEU A 23 -6.32 17.17 -14.46
C LEU A 23 -5.94 16.36 -15.71
N LYS A 24 -5.73 17.02 -16.85
CA LYS A 24 -5.30 16.34 -18.06
C LYS A 24 -3.96 15.62 -17.90
N GLU A 25 -2.96 16.29 -17.31
CA GLU A 25 -1.66 15.68 -17.01
C GLU A 25 -1.80 14.44 -16.10
N LEU A 26 -2.69 14.50 -15.10
CA LEU A 26 -2.98 13.39 -14.20
C LEU A 26 -3.61 12.20 -14.93
N ILE A 27 -4.59 12.45 -15.80
CA ILE A 27 -5.23 11.41 -16.61
C ILE A 27 -4.21 10.76 -17.55
N ASP A 28 -3.42 11.57 -18.25
CA ASP A 28 -2.38 11.08 -19.16
C ASP A 28 -1.35 10.22 -18.40
N ASP A 29 -0.94 10.63 -17.19
CA ASP A 29 -0.04 9.84 -16.35
C ASP A 29 -0.71 8.56 -15.83
N LEU A 30 -1.98 8.59 -15.42
CA LEU A 30 -2.72 7.39 -15.01
C LEU A 30 -2.73 6.34 -16.12
N TYR A 31 -2.96 6.75 -17.36
CA TYR A 31 -2.95 5.84 -18.50
C TYR A 31 -1.56 5.32 -18.88
N LYS A 32 -0.48 6.07 -18.59
CA LYS A 32 0.88 5.54 -18.74
C LYS A 32 1.15 4.37 -17.79
N PHE A 33 0.57 4.39 -16.58
CA PHE A 33 0.77 3.33 -15.59
C PHE A 33 -0.24 2.18 -15.70
N ALA A 34 -1.45 2.46 -16.18
CA ALA A 34 -2.50 1.48 -16.43
C ALA A 34 -3.28 1.83 -17.71
N PRO A 35 -3.08 1.12 -18.84
CA PRO A 35 -3.63 1.54 -20.12
C PRO A 35 -5.18 1.50 -20.17
N LYS A 36 -5.78 2.23 -21.12
CA LYS A 36 -7.24 2.46 -21.27
C LYS A 36 -8.09 1.18 -21.39
N ASP A 37 -7.50 0.07 -21.80
CA ASP A 37 -8.17 -1.24 -21.86
C ASP A 37 -8.34 -1.86 -20.46
N LYS A 38 -7.52 -1.47 -19.48
CA LYS A 38 -7.52 -1.96 -18.10
C LYS A 38 -8.05 -0.97 -17.09
N LEU A 39 -7.86 0.33 -17.30
CA LEU A 39 -8.32 1.39 -16.41
C LEU A 39 -9.43 2.20 -17.10
N VAL A 40 -10.58 2.33 -16.43
CA VAL A 40 -11.68 3.20 -16.87
C VAL A 40 -11.88 4.27 -15.82
N ILE A 41 -11.84 5.53 -16.24
CA ILE A 41 -11.94 6.69 -15.35
C ILE A 41 -13.28 7.39 -15.59
N LYS A 42 -13.98 7.72 -14.50
CA LYS A 42 -15.07 8.70 -14.48
C LYS A 42 -14.70 9.80 -13.51
N ILE A 43 -15.05 11.04 -13.83
CA ILE A 43 -14.64 12.21 -13.05
C ILE A 43 -15.88 12.80 -12.38
N VAL A 44 -15.73 13.24 -11.13
CA VAL A 44 -16.75 13.98 -10.39
C VAL A 44 -16.16 15.31 -9.97
N ALA A 45 -16.76 16.41 -10.43
CA ALA A 45 -16.25 17.74 -10.21
C ALA A 45 -17.16 18.56 -9.30
N THR A 46 -16.58 19.24 -8.31
CA THR A 46 -17.34 20.27 -7.58
C THR A 46 -17.51 21.51 -8.45
N GLU A 47 -18.52 22.34 -8.15
CA GLU A 47 -18.77 23.60 -8.87
C GLU A 47 -17.51 24.48 -8.97
N ASN A 48 -16.70 24.55 -7.91
CA ASN A 48 -15.47 25.33 -7.91
C ASN A 48 -14.35 24.69 -8.76
N ALA A 49 -14.31 23.36 -8.87
CA ALA A 49 -13.38 22.69 -9.77
C ALA A 49 -13.74 22.97 -11.23
N LEU A 50 -15.03 22.93 -11.57
CA LEU A 50 -15.51 23.20 -12.93
C LEU A 50 -15.16 24.61 -13.42
N LYS A 51 -15.24 25.62 -12.54
CA LYS A 51 -14.79 26.98 -12.86
C LYS A 51 -13.33 27.02 -13.31
N ILE A 52 -12.48 26.14 -12.77
CA ILE A 52 -11.07 26.02 -13.16
C ILE A 52 -10.96 25.24 -14.46
N VAL A 53 -11.63 24.09 -14.58
CA VAL A 53 -11.65 23.28 -15.81
C VAL A 53 -12.04 24.12 -17.03
N HIS A 54 -13.14 24.87 -16.94
CA HIS A 54 -13.63 25.70 -18.06
C HIS A 54 -12.71 26.85 -18.48
N THR A 55 -11.63 27.13 -17.73
CA THR A 55 -10.60 28.10 -18.13
C THR A 55 -9.43 27.47 -18.87
N GLN A 56 -9.45 26.14 -19.06
CA GLN A 56 -8.37 25.39 -19.68
C GLN A 56 -8.69 25.04 -21.14
N ASP A 57 -7.71 25.24 -22.02
CA ASP A 57 -7.83 24.99 -23.46
C ASP A 57 -7.95 23.50 -23.81
N TRP A 58 -7.61 22.61 -22.87
CA TRP A 58 -7.66 21.16 -23.07
C TRP A 58 -8.99 20.51 -22.69
N THR A 59 -10.00 21.30 -22.31
CA THR A 59 -11.27 20.75 -21.81
C THR A 59 -11.91 19.78 -22.81
N ASP A 60 -11.80 20.07 -24.11
CA ASP A 60 -12.33 19.23 -25.19
C ASP A 60 -11.43 18.02 -25.51
N ASP A 61 -10.21 17.95 -24.95
CA ASP A 61 -9.23 16.88 -25.15
C ASP A 61 -9.34 15.73 -24.12
N ILE A 62 -10.30 15.81 -23.20
CA ILE A 62 -10.57 14.76 -22.21
C ILE A 62 -11.70 13.87 -22.73
N ASP A 63 -11.41 12.57 -22.92
CA ASP A 63 -12.40 11.57 -23.34
C ASP A 63 -13.30 11.13 -22.16
N GLU A 64 -12.83 11.31 -20.93
CA GLU A 64 -13.50 10.87 -19.71
C GLU A 64 -14.74 11.71 -19.40
N THR A 65 -15.83 11.04 -19.00
CA THR A 65 -17.04 11.73 -18.56
C THR A 65 -16.83 12.46 -17.24
N ILE A 66 -17.14 13.76 -17.21
CA ILE A 66 -17.14 14.60 -16.02
C ILE A 66 -18.60 14.78 -15.57
N TYR A 67 -18.90 14.33 -14.35
CA TYR A 67 -20.19 14.53 -13.68
C TYR A 67 -20.13 15.71 -12.70
N ASP A 68 -21.22 16.45 -12.62
CA ASP A 68 -21.41 17.56 -11.68
C ASP A 68 -22.73 17.47 -10.90
N ASP A 69 -22.95 18.44 -10.01
CA ASP A 69 -24.15 18.46 -9.15
C ASP A 69 -25.47 18.52 -9.96
N LYS A 70 -25.46 19.05 -11.19
CA LYS A 70 -26.66 19.12 -12.04
C LYS A 70 -27.00 17.76 -12.63
N ASP A 71 -26.00 16.91 -12.88
CA ASP A 71 -26.23 15.56 -13.39
C ASP A 71 -27.00 14.69 -12.39
N GLU A 72 -26.78 14.90 -11.10
CA GLU A 72 -27.51 14.20 -10.04
C GLU A 72 -29.02 14.42 -10.13
N TRP A 73 -29.43 15.67 -10.38
CA TRP A 73 -30.84 16.06 -10.48
C TRP A 73 -31.43 15.87 -11.87
N SER A 74 -30.61 15.83 -12.93
CA SER A 74 -31.10 15.62 -14.28
C SER A 74 -31.50 14.15 -14.53
N MET A 75 -30.83 13.22 -13.84
CA MET A 75 -31.04 11.78 -13.90
C MET A 75 -32.13 11.26 -12.95
N TRP A 76 -32.52 12.03 -11.94
CA TRP A 76 -33.55 11.65 -10.96
C TRP A 76 -34.81 12.50 -11.11
N ARG A 77 -35.81 11.98 -11.84
CA ARG A 77 -37.09 12.68 -12.12
C ARG A 77 -38.27 12.01 -11.44
N GLU A 78 -38.24 10.69 -11.34
CA GLU A 78 -39.26 9.88 -10.68
C GLU A 78 -38.62 8.98 -9.62
N ARG A 79 -39.43 8.46 -8.69
CA ARG A 79 -38.95 7.72 -7.51
C ARG A 79 -38.16 6.45 -7.87
N GLU A 80 -38.40 5.88 -9.05
CA GLU A 80 -37.76 4.66 -9.54
C GLU A 80 -36.44 4.94 -10.28
N ASP A 81 -36.12 6.20 -10.56
CA ASP A 81 -34.91 6.57 -11.28
C ASP A 81 -33.65 6.31 -10.44
N PRO A 82 -32.53 5.93 -11.07
CA PRO A 82 -31.27 5.71 -10.39
C PRO A 82 -30.73 7.01 -9.77
N VAL A 83 -30.28 6.93 -8.53
CA VAL A 83 -29.60 8.03 -7.84
C VAL A 83 -28.12 8.01 -8.22
N LEU A 84 -27.65 9.05 -8.92
CA LEU A 84 -26.33 9.09 -9.55
C LEU A 84 -25.17 8.75 -8.60
N HIS A 85 -25.12 9.37 -7.41
CA HIS A 85 -24.05 9.08 -6.44
C HIS A 85 -24.04 7.62 -5.98
N ILE A 86 -25.20 6.97 -5.89
CA ILE A 86 -25.28 5.55 -5.52
C ILE A 86 -24.77 4.67 -6.66
N GLU A 87 -25.11 4.99 -7.91
CA GLU A 87 -24.67 4.22 -9.07
C GLU A 87 -23.17 4.36 -9.32
N LEU A 88 -22.62 5.58 -9.22
CA LEU A 88 -21.18 5.80 -9.30
C LEU A 88 -20.43 5.07 -8.16
N ARG A 89 -20.97 5.05 -6.95
CA ARG A 89 -20.42 4.28 -5.81
C ARG A 89 -20.45 2.77 -6.05
N LYS A 90 -21.49 2.23 -6.69
CA LYS A 90 -21.55 0.81 -7.08
C LYS A 90 -20.53 0.50 -8.17
N TRP A 91 -20.46 1.36 -9.19
CA TRP A 91 -19.59 1.21 -10.36
C TRP A 91 -18.09 1.24 -10.01
N ALA A 92 -17.67 2.14 -9.13
CA ALA A 92 -16.25 2.38 -8.86
C ALA A 92 -15.61 1.26 -8.01
N ASP A 93 -14.41 0.81 -8.36
CA ASP A 93 -13.57 -0.07 -7.54
C ASP A 93 -12.72 0.72 -6.53
N CYS A 94 -12.42 1.98 -6.87
CA CYS A 94 -11.62 2.90 -6.08
C CYS A 94 -12.09 4.34 -6.27
N MET A 95 -11.93 5.16 -5.24
CA MET A 95 -12.04 6.62 -5.30
C MET A 95 -10.64 7.24 -5.18
N LEU A 96 -10.35 8.25 -6.00
CA LEU A 96 -9.22 9.17 -5.83
C LEU A 96 -9.77 10.59 -5.79
N ILE A 97 -9.48 11.37 -4.75
CA ILE A 97 -9.77 12.81 -4.75
C ILE A 97 -8.47 13.58 -4.97
N ALA A 98 -8.25 14.11 -6.17
CA ALA A 98 -7.01 14.78 -6.56
C ALA A 98 -7.27 15.88 -7.60
N PRO A 99 -7.21 17.17 -7.22
CA PRO A 99 -6.90 17.67 -5.88
C PRO A 99 -8.05 17.57 -4.87
N LEU A 100 -7.69 17.49 -3.59
CA LEU A 100 -8.58 17.74 -2.44
C LEU A 100 -8.27 19.11 -1.81
N ASP A 101 -9.20 20.06 -1.96
CA ASP A 101 -9.16 21.38 -1.31
C ASP A 101 -9.53 21.29 0.18
N ALA A 102 -9.20 22.33 0.94
CA ALA A 102 -9.44 22.35 2.38
C ALA A 102 -10.94 22.36 2.75
N ASN A 103 -11.78 22.96 1.90
CA ASN A 103 -13.21 23.08 2.14
C ASN A 103 -13.91 21.72 2.05
N THR A 104 -13.66 20.98 0.97
CA THR A 104 -14.18 19.63 0.75
C THR A 104 -13.59 18.67 1.79
N MET A 105 -12.31 18.83 2.16
CA MET A 105 -11.71 18.06 3.24
C MET A 105 -12.45 18.28 4.58
N ALA A 106 -12.78 19.54 4.90
CA ALA A 106 -13.56 19.87 6.08
C ALA A 106 -14.98 19.29 6.02
N LYS A 107 -15.65 19.38 4.87
CA LYS A 107 -16.98 18.79 4.66
C LYS A 107 -16.97 17.29 4.90
N ILE A 108 -16.02 16.57 4.30
CA ILE A 108 -15.87 15.12 4.47
C ILE A 108 -15.61 14.78 5.95
N ALA A 109 -14.68 15.49 6.60
CA ALA A 109 -14.33 15.22 7.99
C ALA A 109 -15.50 15.44 8.97
N ASN A 110 -16.41 16.36 8.64
CA ASN A 110 -17.59 16.66 9.44
C ASN A 110 -18.86 15.94 8.94
N GLY A 111 -18.75 15.07 7.93
CA GLY A 111 -19.86 14.27 7.42
C GLY A 111 -20.91 15.04 6.63
N LEU A 112 -20.57 16.22 6.10
CA LEU A 112 -21.44 16.99 5.20
C LEU A 112 -21.52 16.30 3.82
N CYS A 113 -22.70 16.35 3.21
CA CYS A 113 -23.03 15.72 1.92
C CYS A 113 -23.97 16.63 1.11
N ASP A 114 -23.48 17.81 0.73
CA ASP A 114 -24.28 18.89 0.13
C ASP A 114 -24.01 19.08 -1.37
N ASN A 115 -23.20 18.21 -1.97
CA ASN A 115 -22.92 18.15 -3.39
C ASN A 115 -22.63 16.71 -3.83
N LEU A 116 -22.58 16.45 -5.13
CA LEU A 116 -22.43 15.09 -5.69
C LEU A 116 -21.21 14.37 -5.11
N LEU A 117 -20.05 15.03 -5.05
CA LEU A 117 -18.81 14.44 -4.53
C LEU A 117 -18.90 14.10 -3.04
N THR A 118 -19.45 14.97 -2.21
CA THR A 118 -19.55 14.73 -0.77
C THR A 118 -20.64 13.71 -0.43
N SER A 119 -21.75 13.68 -1.18
CA SER A 119 -22.76 12.62 -1.12
C SER A 119 -22.18 11.25 -1.48
N LEU A 120 -21.38 11.18 -2.55
CA LEU A 120 -20.62 10.00 -2.93
C LEU A 120 -19.74 9.47 -1.80
N ILE A 121 -18.93 10.36 -1.20
CA ILE A 121 -18.03 10.00 -0.10
C ILE A 121 -18.82 9.58 1.14
N ARG A 122 -19.94 10.24 1.44
CA ARG A 122 -20.78 9.91 2.59
C ARG A 122 -21.41 8.52 2.50
N ALA A 123 -21.68 8.06 1.29
CA ALA A 123 -22.21 6.73 0.96
C ALA A 123 -21.11 5.70 0.60
N TRP A 124 -19.83 6.07 0.69
CA TRP A 124 -18.72 5.25 0.24
C TRP A 124 -18.64 3.93 1.00
N ASP A 125 -18.23 2.87 0.31
CA ASP A 125 -18.03 1.56 0.90
C ASP A 125 -16.70 1.51 1.65
N PRO A 126 -16.67 1.26 2.97
CA PRO A 126 -15.41 1.18 3.72
C PRO A 126 -14.47 0.07 3.25
N GLN A 127 -14.97 -0.92 2.50
CA GLN A 127 -14.14 -1.99 1.93
C GLN A 127 -13.45 -1.57 0.62
N LYS A 128 -13.91 -0.49 -0.03
CA LYS A 128 -13.32 0.03 -1.27
C LYS A 128 -12.25 1.07 -0.94
N PRO A 129 -11.04 0.96 -1.52
CA PRO A 129 -9.98 1.93 -1.28
C PRO A 129 -10.40 3.34 -1.70
N CYS A 130 -9.99 4.33 -0.90
CA CYS A 130 -10.20 5.74 -1.18
C CYS A 130 -8.90 6.50 -0.90
N TYR A 131 -8.36 7.12 -1.93
CA TYR A 131 -7.15 7.94 -1.87
C TYR A 131 -7.50 9.42 -1.94
N PHE A 132 -6.69 10.27 -1.33
CA PHE A 132 -6.83 11.72 -1.47
C PHE A 132 -5.47 12.40 -1.55
N ALA A 133 -5.36 13.41 -2.43
CA ALA A 133 -4.18 14.24 -2.63
C ALA A 133 -4.51 15.70 -2.26
N PRO A 134 -4.20 16.15 -1.02
CA PRO A 134 -4.44 17.52 -0.59
C PRO A 134 -3.72 18.54 -1.47
N ALA A 135 -4.39 19.67 -1.74
CA ALA A 135 -3.79 20.76 -2.48
C ALA A 135 -4.34 22.11 -2.02
N MET A 136 -3.54 22.87 -1.27
CA MET A 136 -3.94 24.15 -0.68
C MET A 136 -2.72 25.05 -0.39
N ASN A 137 -2.97 26.31 -0.06
CA ASN A 137 -1.91 27.23 0.37
C ASN A 137 -1.19 26.72 1.65
N THR A 138 0.08 27.07 1.82
CA THR A 138 0.90 26.68 2.98
C THR A 138 0.25 26.98 4.32
N PHE A 139 -0.29 28.19 4.50
CA PHE A 139 -0.96 28.56 5.76
C PHE A 139 -2.26 27.78 5.99
N MET A 140 -2.95 27.37 4.92
CA MET A 140 -4.09 26.46 5.03
C MET A 140 -3.63 25.06 5.44
N TRP A 141 -2.51 24.58 4.88
CA TRP A 141 -1.94 23.28 5.21
C TRP A 141 -1.48 23.18 6.67
N GLU A 142 -0.81 24.23 7.16
CA GLU A 142 -0.30 24.33 8.53
C GLU A 142 -1.40 24.61 9.57
N SER A 143 -2.62 24.92 9.12
CA SER A 143 -3.75 25.13 10.02
C SER A 143 -4.08 23.89 10.84
N ILE A 144 -4.40 24.10 12.12
CA ILE A 144 -4.85 23.05 13.04
C ILE A 144 -6.07 22.30 12.50
N HIS A 145 -6.95 22.99 11.77
CA HIS A 145 -8.14 22.37 11.17
C HIS A 145 -7.75 21.35 10.11
N THR A 146 -6.77 21.66 9.26
CA THR A 146 -6.28 20.73 8.24
C THR A 146 -5.64 19.50 8.89
N TYR A 147 -4.85 19.67 9.95
CA TYR A 147 -4.31 18.55 10.71
C TYR A 147 -5.44 17.64 11.26
N GLN A 148 -6.46 18.23 11.91
CA GLN A 148 -7.58 17.48 12.48
C GLN A 148 -8.39 16.74 11.42
N HIS A 149 -8.74 17.41 10.32
CA HIS A 149 -9.50 16.80 9.25
C HIS A 149 -8.73 15.66 8.58
N ARG A 150 -7.44 15.86 8.27
CA ARG A 150 -6.58 14.81 7.71
C ARG A 150 -6.48 13.60 8.64
N LYS A 151 -6.30 13.85 9.93
CA LYS A 151 -6.27 12.78 10.94
C LYS A 151 -7.57 11.99 10.94
N PHE A 152 -8.72 12.65 10.86
CA PHE A 152 -10.02 11.98 10.78
C PHE A 152 -10.16 11.14 9.51
N LEU A 153 -9.81 11.68 8.34
CA LEU A 153 -9.84 10.95 7.07
C LEU A 153 -8.96 9.69 7.13
N LYS A 154 -7.76 9.77 7.71
CA LYS A 154 -6.82 8.64 7.78
C LYS A 154 -7.17 7.63 8.88
N ASP A 155 -7.40 8.12 10.09
CA ASP A 155 -7.49 7.26 11.27
C ASP A 155 -8.90 6.70 11.43
N THR A 156 -9.93 7.49 11.10
CA THR A 156 -11.34 7.09 11.23
C THR A 156 -11.87 6.49 9.93
N LEU A 157 -11.76 7.22 8.80
CA LEU A 157 -12.29 6.74 7.51
C LEU A 157 -11.36 5.74 6.80
N LYS A 158 -10.13 5.58 7.29
CA LYS A 158 -9.10 4.71 6.67
C LYS A 158 -8.75 5.10 5.23
N PHE A 159 -8.96 6.37 4.87
CA PHE A 159 -8.58 6.89 3.56
C PHE A 159 -7.06 7.05 3.48
N GLN A 160 -6.51 6.79 2.30
CA GLN A 160 -5.08 6.78 2.05
C GLN A 160 -4.63 8.14 1.53
N GLU A 161 -3.80 8.81 2.33
CA GLU A 161 -3.25 10.11 1.98
C GLU A 161 -2.09 9.97 0.99
N ILE A 162 -2.13 10.72 -0.11
CA ILE A 162 -0.99 11.01 -0.96
C ILE A 162 -0.50 12.42 -0.56
N PRO A 163 0.59 12.54 0.22
CA PRO A 163 0.94 13.79 0.88
C PRO A 163 1.31 14.88 -0.13
N PRO A 164 1.02 16.15 0.16
CA PRO A 164 1.48 17.27 -0.66
C PRO A 164 3.01 17.41 -0.60
N ILE A 165 3.55 18.22 -1.50
CA ILE A 165 4.97 18.53 -1.61
C ILE A 165 5.25 19.99 -1.26
N GLU A 166 6.50 20.29 -0.91
CA GLU A 166 6.98 21.65 -0.71
C GLU A 166 7.33 22.30 -2.06
N LYS A 167 6.69 23.42 -2.39
CA LYS A 167 6.99 24.22 -3.59
C LYS A 167 6.71 25.70 -3.34
N VAL A 168 7.19 26.55 -4.25
CA VAL A 168 6.67 27.92 -4.39
C VAL A 168 5.27 27.81 -5.00
N LEU A 169 4.28 28.32 -4.29
CA LEU A 169 2.87 28.25 -4.64
C LEU A 169 2.47 29.43 -5.55
N MET A 170 1.28 29.36 -6.15
CA MET A 170 0.77 30.39 -7.07
C MET A 170 0.65 31.78 -6.42
N CYS A 171 0.56 31.85 -5.08
CA CYS A 171 0.55 33.10 -4.32
C CYS A 171 1.95 33.68 -4.03
N GLY A 172 3.03 32.95 -4.34
CA GLY A 172 4.41 33.32 -4.05
C GLY A 172 4.99 32.74 -2.76
N ASP A 173 4.17 32.16 -1.88
CA ASP A 173 4.63 31.50 -0.65
C ASP A 173 5.43 30.23 -0.99
N LYS A 174 6.54 30.00 -0.29
CA LYS A 174 7.27 28.72 -0.35
C LYS A 174 6.92 27.89 0.89
N GLY A 175 6.41 26.68 0.68
CA GLY A 175 6.10 25.78 1.79
C GLY A 175 5.31 24.54 1.35
N MET A 176 4.94 23.72 2.34
CA MET A 176 4.17 22.50 2.15
C MET A 176 2.72 22.82 1.81
N GLY A 177 2.13 22.15 0.81
CA GLY A 177 0.71 22.32 0.47
C GLY A 177 0.40 22.15 -1.01
N ALA A 178 1.41 22.18 -1.87
CA ALA A 178 1.24 21.85 -3.28
C ALA A 178 0.83 20.38 -3.44
N MET A 179 -0.12 20.09 -4.33
CA MET A 179 -0.50 18.73 -4.66
C MET A 179 0.75 17.89 -5.01
N ALA A 180 0.76 16.62 -4.60
CA ALA A 180 1.73 15.65 -5.12
C ALA A 180 1.78 15.70 -6.65
N THR A 181 2.92 15.35 -7.24
CA THR A 181 3.00 15.35 -8.70
C THR A 181 2.03 14.32 -9.29
N THR A 182 1.54 14.59 -10.49
CA THR A 182 0.64 13.69 -11.21
C THR A 182 1.26 12.31 -11.39
N GLN A 183 2.57 12.23 -11.61
CA GLN A 183 3.31 10.99 -11.72
C GLN A 183 3.33 10.20 -10.40
N MET A 184 3.49 10.87 -9.24
CA MET A 184 3.42 10.21 -7.93
C MET A 184 2.02 9.65 -7.68
N ILE A 185 0.98 10.44 -7.94
CA ILE A 185 -0.42 10.02 -7.78
C ILE A 185 -0.70 8.83 -8.70
N ALA A 186 -0.34 8.94 -9.98
CA ALA A 186 -0.54 7.89 -10.97
C ALA A 186 0.24 6.61 -10.64
N THR A 187 1.44 6.72 -10.05
CA THR A 187 2.20 5.55 -9.58
C THR A 187 1.48 4.82 -8.46
N VAL A 188 0.92 5.54 -7.48
CA VAL A 188 0.15 4.96 -6.38
C VAL A 188 -1.11 4.26 -6.89
N ILE A 189 -1.88 4.91 -7.75
CA ILE A 189 -3.13 4.33 -8.28
C ILE A 189 -2.86 3.22 -9.29
N GLY A 190 -1.92 3.40 -10.23
CA GLY A 190 -1.57 2.38 -11.21
C GLY A 190 -1.09 1.09 -10.55
N SER A 191 -0.45 1.22 -9.39
CA SER A 191 -0.11 0.07 -8.56
C SER A 191 -1.34 -0.65 -8.01
N LEU A 192 -2.31 0.08 -7.44
CA LEU A 192 -3.58 -0.52 -7.01
C LEU A 192 -4.31 -1.25 -8.15
N VAL A 193 -4.32 -0.66 -9.36
CA VAL A 193 -4.93 -1.29 -10.54
C VAL A 193 -4.24 -2.62 -10.85
N LYS A 194 -2.91 -2.62 -10.87
CA LYS A 194 -2.11 -3.83 -11.12
C LYS A 194 -2.38 -4.91 -10.06
N SER A 195 -2.38 -4.58 -8.77
CA SER A 195 -2.61 -5.55 -7.69
C SER A 195 -4.02 -6.15 -7.71
N LYS A 196 -5.04 -5.37 -8.06
CA LYS A 196 -6.42 -5.88 -8.17
C LYS A 196 -6.64 -6.72 -9.43
N MET A 197 -6.11 -6.31 -10.58
CA MET A 197 -6.24 -7.07 -11.83
C MET A 197 -5.47 -8.40 -11.80
N ALA A 198 -4.36 -8.42 -11.07
CA ALA A 198 -3.61 -9.61 -10.71
C ALA A 198 -4.45 -10.71 -10.02
N VAL A 199 -5.43 -10.34 -9.20
CA VAL A 199 -6.32 -11.28 -8.49
C VAL A 199 -7.40 -11.85 -9.44
N TYR A 200 -7.70 -11.16 -10.55
CA TYR A 200 -8.79 -11.54 -11.47
C TYR A 200 -8.35 -12.30 -12.73
N THR A 201 -7.05 -12.60 -12.90
CA THR A 201 -6.59 -13.39 -14.05
C THR A 201 -6.71 -14.89 -13.73
N PRO A 202 -7.64 -15.65 -14.37
CA PRO A 202 -7.91 -17.05 -13.98
C PRO A 202 -6.93 -18.05 -14.58
N THR A 203 -5.86 -17.61 -15.26
CA THR A 203 -4.91 -18.50 -15.93
C THR A 203 -3.52 -18.34 -15.31
N PHE A 204 -3.28 -19.16 -14.30
CA PHE A 204 -1.95 -19.52 -13.80
C PHE A 204 -1.30 -20.46 -14.81
N ASP A 205 -0.71 -19.91 -15.86
CA ASP A 205 0.04 -20.70 -16.84
C ASP A 205 1.48 -20.17 -17.02
N ASP A 206 2.41 -21.12 -16.93
CA ASP A 206 3.84 -21.21 -17.26
C ASP A 206 4.85 -20.03 -17.16
N SER A 207 4.49 -18.83 -16.67
CA SER A 207 5.51 -17.78 -16.44
C SER A 207 6.25 -17.96 -15.11
N ARG A 208 7.60 -17.96 -15.15
CA ARG A 208 8.52 -18.14 -13.99
C ARG A 208 8.17 -17.21 -12.82
N GLN A 209 8.08 -17.78 -11.62
CA GLN A 209 7.57 -17.14 -10.41
C GLN A 209 8.69 -16.98 -9.37
N ILE A 210 8.74 -15.85 -8.68
CA ILE A 210 9.78 -15.52 -7.69
C ILE A 210 9.09 -15.36 -6.33
N LEU A 211 9.50 -16.12 -5.30
CA LEU A 211 9.16 -15.77 -3.93
C LEU A 211 10.11 -14.66 -3.50
N VAL A 212 9.60 -13.45 -3.38
CA VAL A 212 10.37 -12.46 -2.61
C VAL A 212 10.18 -12.84 -1.14
N ASP A 213 11.29 -13.17 -0.46
CA ASP A 213 11.26 -13.58 0.94
C ASP A 213 10.61 -12.50 1.82
N LEU A 214 10.05 -13.00 2.91
CA LEU A 214 9.11 -12.43 3.85
C LEU A 214 9.36 -11.01 4.37
N TRP A 215 8.49 -10.10 3.91
CA TRP A 215 8.02 -8.81 4.43
C TRP A 215 8.78 -8.10 5.58
N LEU A 216 9.37 -6.95 5.26
CA LEU A 216 8.82 -5.62 5.58
C LEU A 216 9.74 -4.56 4.94
N TRP A 217 9.20 -3.81 3.97
CA TRP A 217 9.76 -2.74 3.12
C TRP A 217 10.12 -3.14 1.68
N LEU A 218 9.10 -3.22 0.83
CA LEU A 218 9.18 -3.09 -0.63
C LEU A 218 8.17 -2.04 -1.09
N SER A 219 8.39 -0.78 -0.71
CA SER A 219 7.42 0.32 -0.92
C SER A 219 7.14 0.66 -2.41
N ASP A 220 7.86 0.09 -3.38
CA ASP A 220 7.66 0.36 -4.80
C ASP A 220 7.37 -0.86 -5.70
N VAL A 221 7.62 -2.09 -5.21
CA VAL A 221 7.54 -3.31 -6.04
C VAL A 221 6.26 -4.12 -5.76
N GLU A 222 5.85 -4.27 -4.50
CA GLU A 222 4.63 -4.99 -4.09
C GLU A 222 3.37 -4.44 -4.75
N ALA A 223 3.42 -3.14 -5.03
CA ALA A 223 2.36 -2.39 -5.65
C ALA A 223 2.08 -2.88 -7.10
N ARG A 224 2.94 -3.69 -7.73
CA ARG A 224 2.82 -4.07 -9.16
C ARG A 224 2.65 -5.57 -9.44
N LEU A 225 2.77 -6.43 -8.42
CA LEU A 225 2.89 -7.88 -8.59
C LEU A 225 1.62 -8.61 -8.14
N SER A 226 1.22 -9.67 -8.86
CA SER A 226 0.14 -10.53 -8.37
C SER A 226 0.65 -11.38 -7.21
N MET A 227 -0.11 -11.50 -6.14
CA MET A 227 0.36 -12.13 -4.90
C MET A 227 -0.50 -13.33 -4.52
N VAL A 228 0.14 -14.44 -4.15
CA VAL A 228 -0.50 -15.68 -3.70
C VAL A 228 0.05 -16.04 -2.33
N THR A 229 -0.80 -16.31 -1.35
CA THR A 229 -0.37 -16.81 -0.03
C THR A 229 -0.31 -18.32 -0.02
N GLY A 230 0.54 -18.90 0.83
CA GLY A 230 0.76 -20.34 0.86
C GLY A 230 1.96 -20.75 1.69
N ILE A 231 2.33 -22.01 1.59
CA ILE A 231 3.32 -22.66 2.44
C ILE A 231 4.52 -23.12 1.61
N VAL A 232 5.71 -22.86 2.14
CA VAL A 232 6.95 -23.51 1.76
C VAL A 232 7.21 -24.67 2.72
N HIS A 233 7.48 -25.86 2.18
CA HIS A 233 7.79 -27.05 2.97
C HIS A 233 9.30 -27.25 3.14
N ASN A 234 9.67 -27.97 4.19
CA ASN A 234 11.04 -28.31 4.59
C ASN A 234 11.92 -27.08 4.91
N HIS A 235 11.30 -25.95 5.23
CA HIS A 235 12.00 -24.73 5.61
C HIS A 235 11.29 -24.07 6.78
N ALA A 236 12.09 -23.59 7.71
CA ALA A 236 11.67 -22.89 8.89
C ALA A 236 12.13 -21.44 8.87
N ARG A 237 11.31 -20.52 9.36
CA ARG A 237 11.69 -19.12 9.56
C ARG A 237 12.45 -18.97 10.89
N ARG A 238 13.59 -18.28 10.86
CA ARG A 238 14.43 -18.04 12.05
C ARG A 238 14.96 -16.62 12.09
N PHE A 239 15.05 -15.98 13.26
CA PHE A 239 15.67 -14.66 13.47
C PHE A 239 17.22 -14.73 13.52
N TRP A 240 17.81 -15.54 12.64
CA TRP A 240 19.25 -15.85 12.65
C TRP A 240 20.07 -14.98 11.69
N GLN A 241 19.44 -14.02 11.02
CA GLN A 241 20.14 -13.11 10.13
C GLN A 241 20.46 -11.79 10.81
N ARG A 242 21.69 -11.30 10.65
CA ARG A 242 22.09 -9.95 11.03
C ARG A 242 21.75 -8.96 9.92
N SER A 243 21.23 -7.80 10.28
CA SER A 243 20.97 -6.69 9.37
C SER A 243 21.81 -5.47 9.76
N PRO A 244 22.95 -5.24 9.08
CA PRO A 244 23.84 -4.11 9.36
C PRO A 244 23.37 -2.80 8.70
N ASP A 245 22.30 -2.81 7.91
CA ASP A 245 21.96 -1.74 6.96
C ASP A 245 20.50 -1.25 7.03
N HIS A 246 19.58 -2.09 7.50
CA HIS A 246 18.15 -1.78 7.54
C HIS A 246 17.57 -1.78 8.96
N ARG A 247 17.81 -2.85 9.73
CA ARG A 247 17.25 -3.04 11.07
C ARG A 247 18.26 -2.78 12.20
N GLY A 248 19.53 -2.57 11.86
CA GLY A 248 20.57 -2.05 12.74
C GLY A 248 21.53 -1.15 11.97
N THR A 249 22.76 -1.10 12.43
CA THR A 249 23.88 -0.38 11.78
C THR A 249 25.08 -1.30 11.60
N PRO A 250 26.11 -0.92 10.82
CA PRO A 250 27.29 -1.76 10.64
C PRO A 250 28.00 -2.11 11.96
N GLU A 251 27.99 -1.19 12.92
CA GLU A 251 28.59 -1.36 14.25
C GLU A 251 27.68 -2.13 15.21
N LYS A 252 26.36 -2.09 14.97
CA LYS A 252 25.35 -2.73 15.81
C LYS A 252 24.23 -3.34 14.95
N PRO A 253 24.48 -4.50 14.32
CA PRO A 253 23.52 -5.11 13.41
C PRO A 253 22.28 -5.60 14.17
N GLY A 254 21.11 -5.36 13.58
CA GLY A 254 19.84 -5.90 14.09
C GLY A 254 19.64 -7.37 13.72
N ARG A 255 18.54 -7.96 14.16
CA ARG A 255 18.07 -9.29 13.76
C ARG A 255 16.93 -9.21 12.75
N THR A 256 17.07 -9.94 11.66
CA THR A 256 16.03 -10.19 10.65
C THR A 256 15.73 -11.68 10.53
N VAL A 257 14.57 -12.01 9.98
CA VAL A 257 14.24 -13.40 9.69
C VAL A 257 14.94 -13.88 8.42
N THR A 258 15.23 -15.17 8.37
CA THR A 258 15.65 -15.88 7.16
C THR A 258 15.02 -17.29 7.15
N LEU A 259 15.07 -17.96 6.01
CA LEU A 259 14.63 -19.34 5.87
C LEU A 259 15.81 -20.30 6.01
N VAL A 260 15.63 -21.31 6.84
CA VAL A 260 16.62 -22.35 7.11
C VAL A 260 15.99 -23.69 6.73
N ALA A 261 16.75 -24.53 6.05
CA ALA A 261 16.30 -25.88 5.72
C ALA A 261 16.08 -26.69 7.01
N GLU A 262 14.87 -27.23 7.17
CA GLU A 262 14.46 -27.98 8.36
C GLU A 262 13.43 -29.02 7.94
N HIS A 263 13.71 -30.30 8.18
CA HIS A 263 12.84 -31.41 7.74
C HIS A 263 11.45 -31.28 8.35
N GLU A 264 10.40 -31.51 7.55
CA GLU A 264 8.98 -31.40 7.95
C GLU A 264 8.50 -30.01 8.40
N ALA A 265 9.38 -29.02 8.47
CA ALA A 265 8.99 -27.65 8.78
C ALA A 265 8.11 -27.05 7.69
N LYS A 266 7.20 -26.17 8.11
CA LYS A 266 6.32 -25.42 7.23
C LYS A 266 6.50 -23.94 7.50
N CYS A 267 6.71 -23.17 6.44
CA CYS A 267 6.81 -21.74 6.53
C CYS A 267 5.74 -21.11 5.63
N TRP A 268 4.75 -20.48 6.25
CA TRP A 268 3.75 -19.71 5.51
C TRP A 268 4.32 -18.39 5.03
N GLY A 269 4.04 -18.01 3.78
CA GLY A 269 4.50 -16.76 3.20
C GLY A 269 3.66 -16.33 2.01
N MET A 270 4.21 -15.39 1.25
CA MET A 270 3.52 -14.75 0.12
C MET A 270 4.43 -14.82 -1.10
N ALA A 271 3.96 -15.45 -2.17
CA ALA A 271 4.63 -15.52 -3.46
C ALA A 271 4.18 -14.33 -4.33
N PHE A 272 5.10 -13.73 -5.07
CA PHE A 272 4.80 -12.62 -5.97
C PHE A 272 5.10 -13.01 -7.42
N ARG A 273 4.13 -12.81 -8.31
CA ARG A 273 4.34 -13.00 -9.74
C ARG A 273 5.00 -11.77 -10.31
N VAL A 274 6.18 -11.97 -10.87
CA VAL A 274 6.92 -10.95 -11.62
C VAL A 274 6.63 -11.13 -13.11
N PRO A 275 6.11 -10.10 -13.80
CA PRO A 275 6.00 -10.13 -15.25
C PRO A 275 7.36 -10.39 -15.91
N GLU A 276 7.40 -11.16 -17.00
CA GLU A 276 8.65 -11.63 -17.61
C GLU A 276 9.58 -10.47 -18.00
N GLU A 277 9.00 -9.36 -18.48
CA GLU A 277 9.69 -8.13 -18.84
C GLU A 277 10.33 -7.41 -17.64
N GLU A 278 9.84 -7.64 -16.41
CA GLU A 278 10.35 -7.04 -15.18
C GLU A 278 11.32 -7.97 -14.42
N VAL A 279 11.38 -9.27 -14.75
CA VAL A 279 12.17 -10.28 -14.02
C VAL A 279 13.63 -9.86 -13.85
N LYS A 280 14.27 -9.41 -14.94
CA LYS A 280 15.70 -9.03 -14.90
C LYS A 280 15.92 -7.87 -13.93
N LYS A 281 15.10 -6.82 -14.03
CA LYS A 281 15.20 -5.63 -13.18
C LYS A 281 14.91 -5.96 -11.71
N THR A 282 13.90 -6.79 -11.46
CA THR A 282 13.53 -7.23 -10.10
C THR A 282 14.65 -8.05 -9.48
N ARG A 283 15.25 -8.98 -10.22
CA ARG A 283 16.42 -9.75 -9.74
C ARG A 283 17.61 -8.85 -9.46
N GLU A 284 17.98 -7.95 -10.36
CA GLU A 284 19.09 -7.01 -10.13
C GLU A 284 18.87 -6.14 -8.88
N TYR A 285 17.64 -5.71 -8.63
CA TYR A 285 17.27 -4.97 -7.43
C TYR A 285 17.35 -5.84 -6.16
N LEU A 286 16.82 -7.06 -6.20
CA LEU A 286 16.87 -7.99 -5.07
C LEU A 286 18.31 -8.42 -4.76
N ASP A 287 19.11 -8.75 -5.78
CA ASP A 287 20.52 -9.11 -5.62
C ASP A 287 21.34 -7.96 -4.99
N TYR A 288 21.04 -6.71 -5.35
CA TYR A 288 21.66 -5.55 -4.72
C TYR A 288 21.23 -5.36 -3.26
N ARG A 289 19.95 -5.60 -2.95
CA ARG A 289 19.41 -5.49 -1.59
C ARG A 289 19.93 -6.61 -0.68
N GLU A 290 19.97 -7.82 -1.19
CA GLU A 290 20.40 -9.04 -0.48
C GLU A 290 21.92 -9.29 -0.61
N LYS A 291 22.70 -8.24 -0.91
CA LYS A 291 24.17 -8.28 -1.01
C LYS A 291 24.87 -8.70 0.28
N ALA A 292 24.15 -8.75 1.40
CA ALA A 292 24.59 -9.19 2.71
C ALA A 292 24.54 -10.72 2.87
N GLY A 293 24.96 -11.47 1.83
CA GLY A 293 25.25 -12.90 1.94
C GLY A 293 24.10 -13.88 1.65
N TYR A 294 23.07 -13.50 0.91
CA TYR A 294 21.99 -14.42 0.55
C TYR A 294 22.29 -15.25 -0.70
N THR A 295 21.72 -16.45 -0.76
CA THR A 295 21.65 -17.34 -1.91
C THR A 295 20.20 -17.46 -2.40
N CYS A 296 20.03 -17.56 -3.71
CA CYS A 296 18.73 -17.80 -4.30
C CYS A 296 18.52 -19.30 -4.53
N ALA A 297 17.44 -19.87 -3.98
CA ALA A 297 17.06 -21.27 -4.16
C ALA A 297 15.66 -21.39 -4.73
N LYS A 298 15.42 -22.43 -5.53
CA LYS A 298 14.07 -22.77 -5.98
C LYS A 298 13.43 -23.72 -4.99
N ILE A 299 12.29 -23.33 -4.43
CA ILE A 299 11.57 -24.13 -3.44
C ILE A 299 10.14 -24.36 -3.92
N ARG A 300 9.56 -25.51 -3.56
CA ARG A 300 8.17 -25.83 -3.86
C ARG A 300 7.23 -25.03 -2.95
N PHE A 301 6.33 -24.28 -3.56
CA PHE A 301 5.30 -23.49 -2.89
C PHE A 301 3.93 -24.13 -3.07
N GLU A 302 3.21 -24.29 -1.96
CA GLU A 302 1.84 -24.79 -1.92
C GLU A 302 0.87 -23.66 -1.57
N PRO A 303 0.08 -23.17 -2.54
CA PRO A 303 -0.90 -22.12 -2.29
C PRO A 303 -1.94 -22.48 -1.22
N ASP A 304 -2.40 -21.46 -0.49
CA ASP A 304 -3.55 -21.58 0.41
C ASP A 304 -4.83 -21.86 -0.41
N ASP A 305 -4.98 -21.19 -1.57
CA ASP A 305 -6.06 -21.45 -2.51
C ASP A 305 -5.83 -22.77 -3.25
N LYS A 306 -6.62 -23.79 -2.89
CA LYS A 306 -6.53 -25.15 -3.45
C LYS A 306 -6.95 -25.26 -4.91
N THR A 307 -7.46 -24.19 -5.51
CA THR A 307 -7.70 -24.14 -6.96
C THR A 307 -6.41 -23.89 -7.75
N ILE A 308 -5.35 -23.37 -7.09
CA ILE A 308 -4.05 -23.11 -7.68
C ILE A 308 -3.15 -24.33 -7.46
N GLN A 309 -2.57 -24.86 -8.54
CA GLN A 309 -1.62 -25.96 -8.45
C GLN A 309 -0.31 -25.51 -7.78
N PRO A 310 0.35 -26.35 -6.96
CA PRO A 310 1.65 -26.02 -6.41
C PRO A 310 2.68 -25.69 -7.51
N PHE A 311 3.55 -24.73 -7.26
CA PHE A 311 4.55 -24.24 -8.21
C PHE A 311 5.88 -23.94 -7.53
N ASP A 312 6.93 -23.79 -8.32
CA ASP A 312 8.25 -23.48 -7.79
C ASP A 312 8.46 -21.98 -7.72
N VAL A 313 9.15 -21.55 -6.67
CA VAL A 313 9.41 -20.15 -6.38
C VAL A 313 10.88 -19.94 -6.04
N GLU A 314 11.49 -18.88 -6.56
CA GLU A 314 12.85 -18.48 -6.20
C GLU A 314 12.84 -17.73 -4.87
N VAL A 315 13.58 -18.18 -3.86
CA VAL A 315 13.62 -17.66 -2.50
C VAL A 315 15.05 -17.22 -2.17
N TYR A 316 15.21 -16.04 -1.58
CA TYR A 316 16.50 -15.57 -1.07
C TYR A 316 16.67 -16.04 0.37
N MET A 317 17.66 -16.89 0.62
CA MET A 317 17.96 -17.45 1.94
C MET A 317 19.39 -17.13 2.29
N ALA A 318 19.65 -16.82 3.56
CA ALA A 318 21.01 -16.51 3.97
C ALA A 318 21.95 -17.72 3.77
N ASN A 319 23.16 -17.47 3.29
CA ASN A 319 24.09 -18.50 2.82
C ASN A 319 24.87 -19.15 3.97
N GLY A 320 24.15 -19.68 4.98
CA GLY A 320 24.67 -20.49 6.09
C GLY A 320 26.12 -20.16 6.52
N GLU A 321 27.00 -21.18 6.51
CA GLU A 321 28.40 -21.10 6.98
C GLU A 321 29.31 -20.13 6.20
N LYS A 322 28.86 -19.58 5.06
CA LYS A 322 29.65 -18.67 4.21
C LYS A 322 29.22 -17.21 4.30
N ASP A 323 28.18 -16.91 5.07
CA ASP A 323 27.68 -15.55 5.27
C ASP A 323 28.11 -15.02 6.65
N GLU A 324 28.87 -13.93 6.67
CA GLU A 324 29.30 -13.26 7.91
C GLU A 324 28.14 -12.69 8.74
N HIS A 325 26.96 -12.56 8.12
CA HIS A 325 25.75 -12.06 8.75
C HIS A 325 24.78 -13.17 9.18
N HIS A 326 24.96 -14.41 8.73
CA HIS A 326 24.19 -15.56 9.22
C HIS A 326 24.80 -16.06 10.53
N THR A 327 24.12 -15.86 11.66
CA THR A 327 24.69 -16.22 12.98
C THR A 327 24.64 -17.71 13.28
N GLY A 328 23.90 -18.49 12.49
CA GLY A 328 23.58 -19.86 12.84
C GLY A 328 22.53 -19.89 13.94
N HIS A 329 22.39 -21.05 14.57
CA HIS A 329 21.55 -21.19 15.76
C HIS A 329 21.97 -20.15 16.81
N SER A 330 21.03 -19.29 17.20
CA SER A 330 21.20 -18.31 18.27
C SER A 330 20.12 -18.52 19.32
N GLU A 331 20.52 -18.42 20.59
CA GLU A 331 19.61 -18.48 21.72
C GLU A 331 18.59 -17.33 21.65
N VAL A 332 17.34 -17.61 22.01
CA VAL A 332 16.26 -16.62 21.93
C VAL A 332 16.55 -15.38 22.78
N GLU A 333 17.20 -15.55 23.93
CA GLU A 333 17.58 -14.44 24.80
C GLU A 333 18.54 -13.46 24.10
N GLU A 334 19.54 -13.96 23.38
CA GLU A 334 20.48 -13.11 22.61
C GLU A 334 19.76 -12.39 21.46
N ILE A 335 18.85 -13.08 20.77
CA ILE A 335 18.03 -12.52 19.70
C ILE A 335 17.19 -11.37 20.25
N VAL A 336 16.51 -11.57 21.37
CA VAL A 336 15.65 -10.60 22.04
C VAL A 336 16.44 -9.36 22.47
N ASP A 337 17.62 -9.54 23.07
CA ASP A 337 18.49 -8.45 23.51
C ASP A 337 18.99 -7.60 22.36
N THR A 338 19.31 -8.26 21.24
CA THR A 338 19.69 -7.58 20.02
C THR A 338 18.50 -6.78 19.48
N ILE A 339 17.32 -7.39 19.35
CA ILE A 339 16.11 -6.76 18.81
C ILE A 339 15.71 -5.52 19.64
N LEU A 340 15.75 -5.61 20.96
CA LEU A 340 15.36 -4.51 21.85
C LEU A 340 16.32 -3.33 21.79
N SER A 341 17.60 -3.59 21.54
CA SER A 341 18.64 -2.58 21.62
C SER A 341 19.05 -2.00 20.25
N CYS A 342 18.52 -2.54 19.15
CA CYS A 342 18.87 -2.13 17.78
C CYS A 342 17.82 -1.24 17.11
N HIS A 343 18.31 -0.27 16.36
CA HIS A 343 17.53 0.63 15.53
C HIS A 343 18.29 0.89 14.23
N GLY A 344 17.63 0.71 13.09
CA GLY A 344 18.23 0.99 11.78
C GLY A 344 17.46 2.08 11.02
N PRO A 345 17.89 2.39 9.78
CA PRO A 345 17.21 3.37 8.93
C PRO A 345 15.73 3.06 8.66
N SER A 346 15.34 1.78 8.72
CA SER A 346 13.95 1.33 8.53
C SER A 346 13.13 1.31 9.83
N GLY A 347 13.66 1.89 10.92
CA GLY A 347 13.02 2.00 12.21
C GLY A 347 13.52 0.99 13.26
N PRO A 348 12.83 0.92 14.43
CA PRO A 348 13.20 0.03 15.53
C PRO A 348 13.10 -1.45 15.13
N ASN A 349 14.08 -2.25 15.55
CA ASN A 349 14.05 -3.68 15.27
C ASN A 349 12.90 -4.38 16.03
N LEU A 350 12.55 -3.89 17.23
CA LEU A 350 11.37 -4.33 18.00
C LEU A 350 10.06 -4.21 17.19
N GLU A 351 9.86 -3.08 16.51
CA GLU A 351 8.67 -2.86 15.69
C GLU A 351 8.59 -3.90 14.57
N TYR A 352 9.71 -4.18 13.91
CA TYR A 352 9.80 -5.18 12.85
C TYR A 352 9.43 -6.58 13.35
N ALA A 353 10.04 -7.03 14.45
CA ALA A 353 9.80 -8.37 14.98
C ALA A 353 8.33 -8.58 15.40
N LEU A 354 7.74 -7.61 16.11
CA LEU A 354 6.35 -7.68 16.54
C LEU A 354 5.32 -7.56 15.40
N ARG A 355 5.67 -6.86 14.31
CA ARG A 355 4.82 -6.82 13.10
C ARG A 355 4.80 -8.17 12.39
N ILE A 356 5.93 -8.88 12.34
CA ILE A 356 5.97 -10.23 11.75
C ILE A 356 5.04 -11.16 12.53
N ALA A 357 5.21 -11.21 13.86
CA ALA A 357 4.38 -12.07 14.71
C ALA A 357 2.88 -11.75 14.52
N LYS A 358 2.51 -10.46 14.54
CA LYS A 358 1.13 -10.02 14.32
C LYS A 358 0.56 -10.48 12.96
N ILE A 359 1.32 -10.32 11.87
CA ILE A 359 0.87 -10.75 10.54
C ILE A 359 0.65 -12.26 10.52
N LEU A 360 1.54 -13.05 11.11
CA LEU A 360 1.40 -14.50 11.16
C LEU A 360 0.16 -14.94 11.96
N HIS A 361 -0.08 -14.31 13.11
CA HIS A 361 -1.31 -14.53 13.89
C HIS A 361 -2.58 -14.20 13.09
N GLU A 362 -2.57 -13.10 12.35
CA GLU A 362 -3.74 -12.63 11.60
C GLU A 362 -3.99 -13.38 10.29
N LYS A 363 -2.92 -13.76 9.58
CA LYS A 363 -2.98 -14.26 8.20
C LYS A 363 -2.69 -15.75 8.05
N ALA A 364 -1.96 -16.33 9.00
CA ALA A 364 -1.51 -17.71 8.96
C ALA A 364 -1.83 -18.51 10.24
N PRO A 365 -3.03 -18.38 10.85
CA PRO A 365 -3.34 -19.10 12.09
C PRO A 365 -3.30 -20.64 11.92
N HIS A 366 -3.37 -21.13 10.67
CA HIS A 366 -3.26 -22.54 10.31
C HIS A 366 -1.81 -23.06 10.20
N CYS A 367 -0.81 -22.17 10.20
CA CYS A 367 0.60 -22.52 10.05
C CYS A 367 1.42 -21.86 11.17
N VAL A 368 1.50 -22.54 12.31
CA VAL A 368 2.18 -22.06 13.51
C VAL A 368 3.68 -21.90 13.25
N ASP A 369 4.20 -20.71 13.57
CA ASP A 369 5.64 -20.42 13.54
C ASP A 369 6.18 -20.35 14.97
N GLU A 370 6.66 -21.49 15.48
CA GLU A 370 7.05 -21.65 16.88
C GLU A 370 8.16 -20.67 17.30
N HIS A 371 9.15 -20.45 16.44
CA HIS A 371 10.28 -19.58 16.76
C HIS A 371 9.87 -18.10 16.82
N VAL A 372 9.04 -17.64 15.88
CA VAL A 372 8.53 -16.26 15.93
C VAL A 372 7.65 -16.04 17.17
N ILE A 373 6.81 -17.01 17.52
CA ILE A 373 5.95 -16.94 18.71
C ILE A 373 6.80 -16.91 19.99
N GLU A 374 7.85 -17.71 20.07
CA GLU A 374 8.77 -17.72 21.21
C GLU A 374 9.50 -16.37 21.36
N VAL A 375 10.06 -15.84 20.27
CA VAL A 375 10.71 -14.52 20.26
C VAL A 375 9.73 -13.41 20.63
N GLU A 376 8.51 -13.42 20.08
CA GLU A 376 7.46 -12.45 20.42
C GLU A 376 7.15 -12.48 21.91
N LYS A 377 6.92 -13.67 22.48
CA LYS A 377 6.62 -13.84 23.90
C LYS A 377 7.72 -13.24 24.78
N CYS A 378 8.98 -13.58 24.51
CA CYS A 378 10.12 -13.07 25.27
C CYS A 378 10.30 -11.55 25.11
N LEU A 379 10.07 -11.00 23.91
CA LEU A 379 10.08 -9.54 23.70
C LEU A 379 9.02 -8.84 24.55
N LEU A 380 7.79 -9.36 24.56
CA LEU A 380 6.70 -8.77 25.33
C LEU A 380 6.95 -8.85 26.85
N GLU A 381 7.45 -9.98 27.33
CA GLU A 381 7.83 -10.17 28.73
C GLU A 381 8.92 -9.17 29.15
N LYS A 382 9.99 -9.04 28.34
CA LYS A 382 11.11 -8.14 28.64
C LYS A 382 10.73 -6.66 28.55
N CYS A 383 9.93 -6.28 27.54
CA CYS A 383 9.37 -4.93 27.45
C CYS A 383 8.57 -4.55 28.70
N ARG A 384 7.75 -5.48 29.22
CA ARG A 384 6.95 -5.25 30.43
C ARG A 384 7.81 -5.16 31.68
N SER A 385 8.76 -6.07 31.87
CA SER A 385 9.62 -6.10 33.06
C SER A 385 10.53 -4.88 33.14
N GLU A 386 11.10 -4.46 32.01
CA GLU A 386 12.06 -3.35 31.94
C GLU A 386 11.40 -2.00 31.63
N LYS A 387 10.10 -2.00 31.35
CA LYS A 387 9.32 -0.79 31.00
C LYS A 387 9.88 -0.05 29.77
N ILE A 388 10.26 -0.80 28.74
CA ILE A 388 10.80 -0.28 27.48
C ILE A 388 9.86 -0.58 26.30
N GLY A 389 9.92 0.21 25.24
CA GLY A 389 9.18 -0.05 24.00
C GLY A 389 7.67 0.24 24.06
N TRP A 390 7.17 0.91 25.11
CA TRP A 390 5.74 1.18 25.33
C TRP A 390 5.04 1.85 24.15
N ASP A 391 5.68 2.84 23.52
CA ASP A 391 5.10 3.55 22.37
C ASP A 391 4.88 2.60 21.19
N ILE A 392 5.83 1.70 20.94
CA ILE A 392 5.75 0.69 19.88
C ILE A 392 4.67 -0.34 20.21
N LEU A 393 4.63 -0.85 21.44
CA LEU A 393 3.58 -1.79 21.88
C LEU A 393 2.18 -1.19 21.70
N LYS A 394 2.00 0.06 22.14
CA LYS A 394 0.74 0.78 22.02
C LYS A 394 0.36 1.03 20.56
N GLN A 395 1.31 1.42 19.72
CA GLN A 395 1.10 1.61 18.28
C GLN A 395 0.66 0.32 17.58
N LEU A 396 1.23 -0.82 18.01
CA LEU A 396 0.93 -2.13 17.43
C LEU A 396 -0.29 -2.80 18.07
N GLY A 397 -0.86 -2.23 19.13
CA GLY A 397 -2.07 -2.72 19.80
C GLY A 397 -1.84 -3.85 20.81
N TYR A 398 -0.61 -4.04 21.29
CA TYR A 398 -0.33 -4.95 22.39
C TYR A 398 -0.81 -4.36 23.71
N SER A 399 -1.39 -5.20 24.57
CA SER A 399 -1.79 -4.80 25.92
C SER A 399 -0.54 -4.48 26.74
N THR A 400 -0.47 -3.22 27.16
CA THR A 400 0.64 -2.67 27.93
C THR A 400 0.55 -3.01 29.40
#